data_AF-A0A2W6Z6E7-F1
#
_entry.id   AF-A0A2W6Z6E7-F1
#
_cell.length_a   1.000
_cell.length_b   1.000
_cell.length_c   1.000
_cell.angle_alpha   90.00
_cell.angle_beta   90.00
_cell.angle_gamma   90.00
#
_symmetry.space_group_name_H-M   'P 1'
#
loop_
_entity.id
_entity.type
_entity.pdbx_description
1 polymer ?
#
loop_
_entity_poly.entity_id
_entity_poly.type
_entity_poly.pdbx_seq_one_letter_code
_entity_poly.pdbx_strand_id
1 'polypeptide(L)'
;MPRKLVVLGDSSAYGWGDPDHGGWCERLRRHWMGLPDGPVLYNLGVRGDGLERLAARLPAEVGCRGELRRQAPQGILINIGLNDTARVGRRDGRHQLGPDAFLFGLQQLLPQARALAPVLVLGLAPVDEAVMPYADCLWYDLATVHRYERLLEEACLEADLPFLPLLEPLLADPHWLRLIDADGLHLNAAGHQRVYERVIQWPALLRWAELETALVSTPGR
;
A
#
# COMPACT_ATOMS: atom_id res chain seq x y z
N MET A 1 2.80 -25.80 2.16
CA MET A 1 3.47 -24.78 1.32
C MET A 1 3.09 -23.43 1.87
N PRO A 2 4.05 -22.49 1.98
CA PRO A 2 3.74 -21.18 2.52
C PRO A 2 2.72 -20.45 1.65
N ARG A 3 1.84 -19.67 2.30
CA ARG A 3 0.89 -18.77 1.64
C ARG A 3 1.66 -17.72 0.83
N LYS A 4 1.12 -17.31 -0.32
CA LYS A 4 1.67 -16.25 -1.17
C LYS A 4 0.85 -14.99 -1.05
N LEU A 5 1.51 -13.89 -0.71
CA LEU A 5 0.97 -12.53 -0.78
C LEU A 5 1.53 -11.81 -2.00
N VAL A 6 0.66 -11.34 -2.88
CA VAL A 6 1.04 -10.45 -3.97
C VAL A 6 0.72 -9.01 -3.55
N VAL A 7 1.76 -8.18 -3.42
CA VAL A 7 1.61 -6.75 -3.11
C VAL A 7 1.59 -5.97 -4.42
N LEU A 8 0.48 -5.29 -4.69
CA LEU A 8 0.28 -4.44 -5.87
C LEU A 8 0.15 -2.99 -5.41
N GLY A 9 0.90 -2.09 -6.03
CA GLY A 9 0.87 -0.70 -5.64
C GLY A 9 1.77 0.20 -6.46
N ASP A 10 2.01 1.38 -5.92
CA ASP A 10 2.84 2.40 -6.55
C ASP A 10 4.29 2.42 -6.02
N SER A 11 4.93 3.60 -6.02
CA SER A 11 6.27 3.81 -5.48
C SER A 11 6.39 3.55 -3.98
N SER A 12 5.29 3.67 -3.21
CA SER A 12 5.25 3.30 -1.80
C SER A 12 5.46 1.79 -1.63
N ALA A 13 4.67 0.97 -2.33
CA ALA A 13 4.84 -0.48 -2.33
C ALA A 13 6.21 -0.90 -2.87
N TYR A 14 6.70 -0.22 -3.92
CA TYR A 14 8.03 -0.46 -4.48
C TYR A 14 9.16 -0.24 -3.46
N GLY A 15 8.95 0.60 -2.44
CA GLY A 15 9.97 0.95 -1.45
C GLY A 15 10.84 2.14 -1.85
N TRP A 16 10.35 2.99 -2.77
CA TRP A 16 11.09 4.19 -3.17
C TRP A 16 11.28 5.14 -1.98
N GLY A 17 12.47 5.74 -1.88
CA GLY A 17 12.88 6.60 -0.75
C GLY A 17 13.60 5.86 0.40
N ASP A 18 13.68 4.52 0.37
CA ASP A 18 14.43 3.73 1.36
C ASP A 18 15.58 2.95 0.71
N PRO A 19 16.72 3.61 0.41
CA PRO A 19 17.88 2.95 -0.19
C PRO A 19 18.56 1.95 0.75
N ASP A 20 18.36 2.09 2.07
CA ASP A 20 19.06 1.30 3.08
C ASP A 20 18.41 -0.07 3.30
N HIS A 21 17.08 -0.15 3.17
CA HIS A 21 16.33 -1.36 3.50
C HIS A 21 15.27 -1.77 2.47
N GLY A 22 15.06 -0.99 1.40
CA GLY A 22 14.17 -1.34 0.30
C GLY A 22 12.67 -1.17 0.60
N GLY A 23 12.32 -0.44 1.66
CA GLY A 23 10.95 -0.06 1.98
C GLY A 23 10.18 -1.06 2.86
N TRP A 24 8.95 -0.69 3.22
CA TRP A 24 8.13 -1.47 4.15
C TRP A 24 7.85 -2.90 3.65
N CYS A 25 7.70 -3.05 2.33
CA CYS A 25 7.39 -4.32 1.69
C CYS A 25 8.57 -5.30 1.77
N GLU A 26 9.79 -4.80 1.56
CA GLU A 26 11.02 -5.59 1.69
C GLU A 26 11.29 -5.98 3.14
N ARG A 27 11.06 -5.06 4.10
CA ARG A 27 11.15 -5.36 5.53
C ARG A 27 10.21 -6.50 5.94
N LEU A 28 8.95 -6.46 5.47
CA LEU A 28 7.98 -7.53 5.70
C LEU A 28 8.41 -8.85 5.07
N ARG A 29 8.85 -8.82 3.80
CA ARG A 29 9.35 -10.01 3.10
C ARG A 29 10.51 -10.66 3.85
N ARG A 30 11.51 -9.88 4.28
CA ARG A 30 12.67 -10.36 5.05
C ARG A 30 12.27 -10.92 6.40
N HIS A 31 11.31 -10.28 7.09
CA HIS A 31 10.79 -10.78 8.35
C HIS A 31 10.17 -12.17 8.18
N TRP A 32 9.27 -12.35 7.20
CA TRP A 32 8.63 -13.64 6.96
C TRP A 32 9.59 -14.72 6.44
N MET A 33 10.60 -14.38 5.65
CA MET A 33 11.65 -15.34 5.26
C MET A 33 12.40 -15.93 6.46
N GLY A 34 12.44 -15.23 7.59
CA GLY A 34 13.05 -15.73 8.82
C GLY A 34 12.16 -16.68 9.63
N LEU A 35 10.88 -16.83 9.26
CA LEU A 35 9.93 -17.71 9.94
C LEU A 35 9.88 -19.09 9.23
N PRO A 36 9.88 -20.22 9.96
CA PRO A 36 9.84 -21.56 9.36
C PRO A 36 8.69 -21.79 8.35
N ASP A 37 7.52 -21.19 8.61
CA ASP A 37 6.33 -21.27 7.76
C ASP A 37 5.84 -19.89 7.32
N GLY A 38 6.75 -18.91 7.23
CA GLY A 38 6.43 -17.55 6.84
C GLY A 38 5.84 -17.45 5.42
N PRO A 39 4.85 -16.57 5.19
CA PRO A 39 4.34 -16.33 3.85
C PRO A 39 5.44 -15.86 2.88
N VAL A 40 5.30 -16.24 1.61
CA VAL A 40 6.10 -15.71 0.50
C VAL A 40 5.46 -14.42 0.02
N LEU A 41 6.24 -13.35 -0.09
CA LEU A 41 5.77 -12.06 -0.57
C LEU A 41 6.37 -11.75 -1.95
N TYR A 42 5.51 -11.38 -2.90
CA TYR A 42 5.89 -10.80 -4.18
C TYR A 42 5.55 -9.31 -4.20
N ASN A 43 6.59 -8.47 -4.22
CA ASN A 43 6.41 -7.03 -4.40
C ASN A 43 6.31 -6.69 -5.89
N LEU A 44 5.16 -6.15 -6.29
CA LEU A 44 4.85 -5.70 -7.65
C LEU A 44 4.48 -4.21 -7.64
N GLY A 45 5.12 -3.40 -6.78
CA GLY A 45 5.01 -1.95 -6.83
C GLY A 45 5.60 -1.38 -8.12
N VAL A 46 4.93 -0.38 -8.72
CA VAL A 46 5.39 0.30 -9.94
C VAL A 46 5.33 1.80 -9.73
N ARG A 47 6.46 2.50 -9.88
CA ARG A 47 6.53 3.94 -9.65
C ARG A 47 5.56 4.70 -10.56
N GLY A 48 4.81 5.64 -9.98
CA GLY A 48 3.84 6.47 -10.70
C GLY A 48 2.58 5.74 -11.15
N ASP A 49 2.33 4.51 -10.68
CA ASP A 49 1.04 3.86 -10.88
C ASP A 49 -0.06 4.61 -10.13
N GLY A 50 -1.18 4.80 -10.83
CA GLY A 50 -2.47 5.11 -10.23
C GLY A 50 -3.42 3.93 -10.40
N LEU A 51 -4.66 4.12 -9.98
CA LEU A 51 -5.69 3.08 -9.93
C LEU A 51 -5.89 2.38 -11.28
N GLU A 52 -5.99 3.13 -12.37
CA GLU A 52 -6.25 2.60 -13.72
C GLU A 52 -5.12 1.67 -14.21
N ARG A 53 -3.86 2.05 -13.93
CA ARG A 53 -2.69 1.26 -14.35
C ARG A 53 -2.59 -0.04 -13.57
N LEU A 54 -2.85 0.00 -12.26
CA LEU A 54 -2.91 -1.20 -11.43
C LEU A 54 -4.02 -2.13 -11.90
N ALA A 55 -5.21 -1.60 -12.18
CA ALA A 55 -6.35 -2.38 -12.67
C ALA A 55 -6.01 -3.13 -13.98
N ALA A 56 -5.31 -2.46 -14.91
CA ALA A 56 -4.93 -3.05 -16.19
C ALA A 56 -3.97 -4.26 -16.06
N ARG A 57 -3.09 -4.27 -15.05
CA ARG A 57 -2.09 -5.35 -14.87
C ARG A 57 -2.50 -6.43 -13.86
N LEU A 58 -3.49 -6.16 -13.00
CA LEU A 58 -3.89 -7.03 -11.91
C LEU A 58 -4.06 -8.52 -12.30
N PRO A 59 -4.89 -8.90 -13.31
CA PRO A 59 -5.18 -10.31 -13.55
C PRO A 59 -3.95 -11.08 -14.06
N ALA A 60 -3.20 -10.47 -14.98
CA ALA A 60 -2.02 -11.08 -15.59
C ALA A 60 -0.91 -11.26 -14.56
N GLU A 61 -0.68 -10.26 -13.71
CA GLU A 61 0.37 -10.31 -12.72
C GLU A 61 0.06 -11.32 -11.61
N VAL A 62 -1.11 -11.25 -11.00
CA VAL A 62 -1.53 -12.19 -9.94
C VAL A 62 -1.54 -13.63 -10.48
N GLY A 63 -2.09 -13.84 -11.68
CA GLY A 63 -2.28 -15.16 -12.26
C GLY A 63 -1.00 -15.97 -12.49
N CYS A 64 0.17 -15.34 -12.57
CA CYS A 64 1.45 -16.05 -12.73
C CYS A 64 2.30 -16.15 -11.45
N ARG A 65 1.76 -15.80 -10.27
CA ARG A 65 2.44 -15.94 -8.96
C ARG A 65 1.99 -17.15 -8.13
N GLY A 66 1.44 -18.17 -8.79
CA GLY A 66 1.05 -19.43 -8.16
C GLY A 66 2.19 -20.40 -7.82
N GLU A 67 3.43 -20.13 -8.27
CA GLU A 67 4.63 -21.01 -8.26
C GLU A 67 4.48 -22.33 -9.04
N LEU A 68 3.40 -23.07 -8.82
CA LEU A 68 3.11 -24.36 -9.44
C LEU A 68 1.94 -24.27 -10.41
N ARG A 69 1.94 -25.18 -11.40
CA ARG A 69 0.87 -25.26 -12.40
C ARG A 69 -0.49 -25.44 -11.71
N ARG A 70 -1.47 -24.61 -12.07
CA ARG A 70 -2.84 -24.58 -11.50
C ARG A 70 -2.92 -24.15 -10.02
N GLN A 71 -1.88 -23.55 -9.46
CA GLN A 71 -2.00 -22.85 -8.19
C GLN A 71 -2.16 -21.34 -8.43
N ALA A 72 -2.88 -20.68 -7.53
CA ALA A 72 -3.03 -19.23 -7.48
C ALA A 72 -2.45 -18.71 -6.16
N PRO A 73 -2.00 -17.45 -6.08
CA PRO A 73 -1.64 -16.85 -4.81
C PRO A 73 -2.84 -16.81 -3.85
N GLN A 74 -2.58 -16.82 -2.54
CA GLN A 74 -3.61 -16.89 -1.50
C GLN A 74 -3.99 -15.53 -0.92
N GLY A 75 -3.32 -14.46 -1.33
CA GLY A 75 -3.63 -13.12 -0.89
C GLY A 75 -3.12 -12.06 -1.85
N ILE A 76 -3.86 -10.96 -1.90
CA ILE A 76 -3.49 -9.71 -2.55
C ILE A 76 -3.47 -8.61 -1.48
N LEU A 77 -2.44 -7.77 -1.50
CA LEU A 77 -2.42 -6.53 -0.75
C LEU A 77 -2.29 -5.35 -1.72
N ILE A 78 -3.20 -4.39 -1.64
CA ILE A 78 -3.23 -3.21 -2.52
C ILE A 78 -2.77 -1.98 -1.74
N ASN A 79 -1.80 -1.23 -2.27
CA ASN A 79 -1.40 0.09 -1.77
C ASN A 79 -1.29 1.07 -2.94
N ILE A 80 -2.38 1.76 -3.26
CA ILE A 80 -2.53 2.60 -4.44
C ILE A 80 -3.40 3.80 -4.14
N GLY A 81 -3.27 4.87 -4.92
CA GLY A 81 -4.17 6.02 -4.89
C GLY A 81 -3.48 7.35 -4.68
N LEU A 82 -2.23 7.37 -4.19
CA LEU A 82 -1.52 8.63 -3.93
C LEU A 82 -1.29 9.40 -5.23
N ASN A 83 -0.86 8.73 -6.30
CA ASN A 83 -0.66 9.36 -7.60
C ASN A 83 -1.95 9.90 -8.23
N ASP A 84 -3.10 9.26 -7.97
CA ASP A 84 -4.40 9.71 -8.43
C ASP A 84 -4.79 11.07 -7.83
N THR A 85 -4.33 11.37 -6.61
CA THR A 85 -4.59 12.66 -5.93
C THR A 85 -3.93 13.85 -6.62
N ALA A 86 -2.84 13.64 -7.37
CA ALA A 86 -1.99 14.70 -7.88
C ALA A 86 -2.74 15.60 -8.87
N ARG A 87 -2.62 16.91 -8.71
CA ARG A 87 -3.10 17.90 -9.69
C ARG A 87 -2.00 18.24 -10.68
N VAL A 88 -2.34 18.25 -11.97
CA VAL A 88 -1.36 18.40 -13.05
C VAL A 88 -1.18 19.86 -13.46
N GLY A 89 0.07 20.29 -13.58
CA GLY A 89 0.52 21.60 -14.08
C GLY A 89 0.44 22.75 -13.09
N ARG A 90 -0.57 22.77 -12.22
CA ARG A 90 -0.79 23.84 -11.23
C ARG A 90 -1.57 23.35 -10.02
N ARG A 91 -1.47 24.09 -8.90
CA ARG A 91 -2.11 23.74 -7.61
C ARG A 91 -3.64 23.60 -7.68
N ASP A 92 -4.30 24.32 -8.58
CA ASP A 92 -5.76 24.21 -8.84
C ASP A 92 -6.06 23.43 -10.12
N GLY A 93 -5.09 22.64 -10.60
CA GLY A 93 -5.21 21.80 -11.79
C GLY A 93 -6.18 20.64 -11.61
N ARG A 94 -6.39 19.89 -12.69
CA ARG A 94 -7.17 18.64 -12.65
C ARG A 94 -6.36 17.54 -11.97
N HIS A 95 -7.04 16.71 -11.19
CA HIS A 95 -6.46 15.48 -10.66
C HIS A 95 -6.05 14.54 -11.80
N GLN A 96 -5.04 13.69 -11.57
CA GLN A 96 -4.73 12.58 -12.48
C GLN A 96 -5.95 11.68 -12.66
N LEU A 97 -6.64 11.37 -11.56
CA LEU A 97 -7.96 10.73 -11.60
C LEU A 97 -8.86 11.44 -10.60
N GLY A 98 -9.99 11.98 -11.06
CA GLY A 98 -10.92 12.71 -10.20
C GLY A 98 -11.55 11.83 -9.11
N PRO A 99 -12.01 12.40 -7.99
CA PRO A 99 -12.46 11.64 -6.82
C PRO A 99 -13.62 10.69 -7.12
N ASP A 100 -14.60 11.12 -7.91
CA ASP A 100 -15.76 10.29 -8.25
C ASP A 100 -15.34 9.12 -9.16
N ALA A 101 -14.42 9.38 -10.10
CA ALA A 101 -13.86 8.35 -10.98
C ALA A 101 -12.94 7.39 -10.20
N PHE A 102 -12.23 7.88 -9.20
CA PHE A 102 -11.40 7.08 -8.30
C PHE A 102 -12.25 6.13 -7.46
N LEU A 103 -13.32 6.62 -6.82
CA LEU A 103 -14.26 5.77 -6.07
C LEU A 103 -14.91 4.72 -6.98
N PHE A 104 -15.43 5.13 -8.14
CA PHE A 104 -15.99 4.21 -9.12
C PHE A 104 -14.97 3.15 -9.55
N GLY A 105 -13.73 3.55 -9.85
CA GLY A 105 -12.67 2.64 -10.22
C GLY A 105 -12.35 1.63 -9.12
N LEU A 106 -12.36 2.04 -7.84
CA LEU A 106 -12.15 1.14 -6.71
C LEU A 106 -13.29 0.12 -6.60
N GLN A 107 -14.53 0.57 -6.76
CA GLN A 107 -15.72 -0.29 -6.78
C GLN A 107 -15.69 -1.30 -7.93
N GLN A 108 -14.95 -1.04 -9.02
CA GLN A 108 -14.70 -2.03 -10.07
C GLN A 108 -13.48 -2.92 -9.78
N LEU A 109 -12.40 -2.36 -9.24
CA LEU A 109 -11.14 -3.06 -9.01
C LEU A 109 -11.24 -4.10 -7.90
N LEU A 110 -11.82 -3.73 -6.75
CA LEU A 110 -11.83 -4.56 -5.55
C LEU A 110 -12.60 -5.88 -5.75
N PRO A 111 -13.78 -5.91 -6.41
CA PRO A 111 -14.44 -7.16 -6.76
C PRO A 111 -13.62 -8.04 -7.70
N GLN A 112 -12.93 -7.44 -8.69
CA GLN A 112 -12.06 -8.18 -9.61
C GLN A 112 -10.88 -8.81 -8.87
N ALA A 113 -10.24 -8.07 -7.96
CA ALA A 113 -9.16 -8.61 -7.12
C ALA A 113 -9.67 -9.73 -6.21
N ARG A 114 -10.84 -9.56 -5.58
CA ARG A 114 -11.46 -10.56 -4.68
C ARG A 114 -11.80 -11.86 -5.40
N ALA A 115 -12.13 -11.80 -6.70
CA ALA A 115 -12.34 -12.98 -7.52
C ALA A 115 -11.06 -13.80 -7.77
N LEU A 116 -9.88 -13.19 -7.59
CA LEU A 116 -8.58 -13.84 -7.76
C LEU A 116 -8.04 -14.42 -6.44
N ALA A 117 -8.15 -13.67 -5.35
CA ALA A 117 -7.69 -14.06 -4.02
C ALA A 117 -8.30 -13.15 -2.92
N PRO A 118 -8.24 -13.55 -1.64
CA PRO A 118 -8.49 -12.63 -0.51
C PRO A 118 -7.70 -11.32 -0.63
N VAL A 119 -8.35 -10.18 -0.41
CA VAL A 119 -7.76 -8.84 -0.60
C VAL A 119 -7.62 -8.12 0.74
N LEU A 120 -6.49 -7.45 0.92
CA LEU A 120 -6.21 -6.48 1.97
C LEU A 120 -5.86 -5.14 1.31
N VAL A 121 -6.20 -4.01 1.95
CA VAL A 121 -5.91 -2.68 1.40
C VAL A 121 -5.19 -1.81 2.43
N LEU A 122 -4.12 -1.14 1.98
CA LEU A 122 -3.36 -0.14 2.76
C LEU A 122 -3.72 1.27 2.30
N GLY A 123 -3.84 2.18 3.28
CA GLY A 123 -4.09 3.60 3.07
C GLY A 123 -2.92 4.37 2.46
N LEU A 124 -2.99 5.69 2.56
CA LEU A 124 -2.09 6.61 1.85
C LEU A 124 -1.05 7.24 2.79
N ALA A 125 0.13 7.52 2.25
CA ALA A 125 1.16 8.27 2.98
C ALA A 125 0.88 9.79 2.93
N PRO A 126 1.32 10.56 3.95
CA PRO A 126 1.27 12.02 3.91
C PRO A 126 2.24 12.58 2.87
N VAL A 127 2.04 13.86 2.51
CA VAL A 127 2.88 14.63 1.60
C VAL A 127 3.31 15.95 2.26
N ASP A 128 4.48 16.46 1.91
CA ASP A 128 4.92 17.80 2.28
C ASP A 128 4.53 18.82 1.21
N GLU A 129 3.48 19.60 1.50
CA GLU A 129 2.97 20.62 0.58
C GLU A 129 3.97 21.73 0.28
N ALA A 130 4.95 21.97 1.18
CA ALA A 130 5.93 23.05 1.02
C ALA A 130 6.96 22.75 -0.08
N VAL A 131 7.08 21.48 -0.48
CA VAL A 131 8.04 21.00 -1.49
C VAL A 131 7.41 20.88 -2.88
N MET A 132 6.10 21.13 -3.00
CA MET A 132 5.40 21.07 -4.28
C MET A 132 5.78 22.24 -5.22
N PRO A 133 5.79 22.02 -6.55
CA PRO A 133 5.39 20.79 -7.24
C PRO A 133 6.47 19.70 -7.25
N TYR A 134 6.05 18.46 -7.13
CA TYR A 134 6.88 17.31 -7.44
C TYR A 134 7.13 17.22 -8.96
N ALA A 135 8.36 16.91 -9.35
CA ALA A 135 8.80 16.80 -10.75
C ALA A 135 8.36 17.98 -11.62
N ASP A 136 8.39 19.20 -11.06
CA ASP A 136 8.05 20.46 -11.71
C ASP A 136 6.59 20.57 -12.24
N CYS A 137 5.72 19.59 -11.97
CA CYS A 137 4.39 19.56 -12.59
C CYS A 137 3.26 18.93 -11.76
N LEU A 138 3.56 18.15 -10.72
CA LEU A 138 2.55 17.45 -9.94
C LEU A 138 2.38 18.11 -8.58
N TRP A 139 1.15 18.50 -8.27
CA TRP A 139 0.81 19.19 -7.04
C TRP A 139 -0.03 18.27 -6.15
N TYR A 140 0.46 18.01 -4.95
CA TYR A 140 -0.23 17.21 -3.95
C TYR A 140 -0.59 18.11 -2.75
N ASP A 141 -1.70 17.80 -2.08
CA ASP A 141 -2.12 18.51 -0.87
C ASP A 141 -2.77 17.53 0.12
N LEU A 142 -2.55 17.73 1.41
CA LEU A 142 -3.00 16.81 2.46
C LEU A 142 -4.53 16.71 2.49
N ALA A 143 -5.24 17.82 2.26
CA ALA A 143 -6.71 17.82 2.24
C ALA A 143 -7.27 16.87 1.17
N THR A 144 -6.65 16.84 -0.01
CA THR A 144 -6.97 15.90 -1.09
C THR A 144 -6.57 14.47 -0.70
N VAL A 145 -5.39 14.25 -0.13
CA VAL A 145 -4.97 12.90 0.32
C VAL A 145 -5.94 12.34 1.37
N HIS A 146 -6.38 13.14 2.35
CA HIS A 146 -7.43 12.76 3.31
C HIS A 146 -8.72 12.37 2.61
N ARG A 147 -9.15 13.13 1.59
CA ARG A 147 -10.36 12.82 0.84
C ARG A 147 -10.24 11.46 0.15
N TYR A 148 -9.11 11.18 -0.51
CA TYR A 148 -8.93 9.94 -1.27
C TYR A 148 -8.74 8.72 -0.36
N GLU A 149 -8.08 8.88 0.80
CA GLU A 149 -8.02 7.79 1.78
C GLU A 149 -9.41 7.42 2.32
N ARG A 150 -10.29 8.41 2.55
CA ARG A 150 -11.69 8.12 2.91
C ARG A 150 -12.46 7.39 1.81
N LEU A 151 -12.22 7.71 0.53
CA LEU A 151 -12.83 6.99 -0.60
C LEU A 151 -12.31 5.55 -0.70
N LEU A 152 -11.03 5.33 -0.41
CA LEU A 152 -10.47 3.98 -0.27
C LEU A 152 -11.16 3.20 0.85
N GLU A 153 -11.29 3.81 2.03
CA GLU A 153 -11.98 3.22 3.18
C GLU A 153 -13.45 2.90 2.87
N GLU A 154 -14.17 3.83 2.24
CA GLU A 154 -15.56 3.65 1.79
C GLU A 154 -15.69 2.44 0.87
N ALA A 155 -14.86 2.37 -0.18
CA ALA A 155 -14.89 1.25 -1.12
C ALA A 155 -14.53 -0.09 -0.45
N CYS A 156 -13.61 -0.09 0.52
CA CYS A 156 -13.27 -1.29 1.29
C CYS A 156 -14.42 -1.73 2.19
N LEU A 157 -15.11 -0.78 2.84
CA LEU A 157 -16.26 -1.05 3.69
C LEU A 157 -17.42 -1.65 2.88
N GLU A 158 -17.73 -1.08 1.72
CA GLU A 158 -18.76 -1.60 0.81
C GLU A 158 -18.43 -3.01 0.30
N ALA A 159 -17.15 -3.28 0.05
CA ALA A 159 -16.67 -4.58 -0.42
C ALA A 159 -16.42 -5.60 0.69
N ASP A 160 -16.65 -5.24 1.96
CA ASP A 160 -16.31 -6.04 3.16
C ASP A 160 -14.86 -6.53 3.12
N LEU A 161 -13.93 -5.59 2.93
CA LEU A 161 -12.49 -5.83 2.85
C LEU A 161 -11.74 -5.18 4.03
N PRO A 162 -10.70 -5.85 4.57
CA PRO A 162 -9.84 -5.23 5.56
C PRO A 162 -9.07 -4.04 4.99
N PHE A 163 -9.21 -2.90 5.66
CA PHE A 163 -8.48 -1.67 5.37
C PHE A 163 -7.58 -1.28 6.55
N LEU A 164 -6.35 -0.86 6.28
CA LEU A 164 -5.45 -0.28 7.28
C LEU A 164 -5.14 1.17 6.89
N PRO A 165 -5.71 2.17 7.58
CA PRO A 165 -5.40 3.57 7.33
C PRO A 165 -3.94 3.88 7.71
N LEU A 166 -3.29 4.72 6.90
CA LEU A 166 -1.90 5.12 7.10
C LEU A 166 -1.77 6.62 7.34
N LEU A 167 -2.61 7.47 6.75
CA LEU A 167 -2.42 8.92 6.76
C LEU A 167 -2.48 9.51 8.18
N GLU A 168 -3.62 9.39 8.85
CA GLU A 168 -3.81 9.93 10.21
C GLU A 168 -2.79 9.37 11.21
N PRO A 169 -2.51 8.05 11.24
CA PRO A 169 -1.49 7.53 12.13
C PRO A 169 -0.07 8.05 11.87
N LEU A 170 0.31 8.32 10.62
CA LEU A 170 1.61 8.90 10.30
C LEU A 170 1.66 10.39 10.67
N LEU A 171 0.58 11.14 10.41
CA LEU A 171 0.46 12.56 10.79
C LEU A 171 0.42 12.78 12.31
N ALA A 172 -0.01 11.78 13.08
CA ALA A 172 0.00 11.82 14.54
C ALA A 172 1.42 11.85 15.14
N ASP A 173 2.47 11.51 14.37
CA ASP A 173 3.86 11.70 14.79
C ASP A 173 4.19 13.22 14.76
N PRO A 174 4.58 13.85 15.89
CA PRO A 174 4.95 15.27 15.92
C PRO A 174 6.12 15.63 14.98
N HIS A 175 6.85 14.62 14.50
CA HIS A 175 7.96 14.74 13.57
C HIS A 175 7.67 14.06 12.24
N TRP A 176 6.40 13.90 11.84
CA TRP A 176 6.00 13.21 10.62
C TRP A 176 6.70 13.73 9.35
N LEU A 177 7.04 15.02 9.28
CA LEU A 177 7.81 15.58 8.16
C LEU A 177 9.18 14.90 7.98
N ARG A 178 9.80 14.42 9.06
CA ARG A 178 11.05 13.66 9.01
C ARG A 178 10.88 12.24 8.49
N LEU A 179 9.65 11.79 8.25
CA LEU A 179 9.34 10.50 7.63
C LEU A 179 9.27 10.60 6.09
N ILE A 180 9.23 11.82 5.55
CA ILE A 180 9.17 12.12 4.12
C ILE A 180 10.59 12.40 3.60
N ASP A 181 10.85 11.98 2.36
CA ASP A 181 12.08 12.30 1.63
C ASP A 181 12.07 13.77 1.18
N ALA A 182 13.22 14.27 0.72
CA ALA A 182 13.41 15.65 0.28
C ALA A 182 12.56 16.03 -0.94
N ASP A 183 11.93 15.07 -1.62
CA ASP A 183 11.00 15.32 -2.72
C ASP A 183 9.56 15.63 -2.28
N GLY A 184 9.29 15.56 -0.97
CA GLY A 184 8.00 15.88 -0.38
C GLY A 184 6.87 14.90 -0.68
N LEU A 185 7.16 13.79 -1.38
CA LEU A 185 6.15 12.81 -1.80
C LEU A 185 6.41 11.43 -1.20
N HIS A 186 7.66 10.96 -1.23
CA HIS A 186 7.97 9.59 -0.85
C HIS A 186 8.35 9.47 0.63
N LEU A 187 7.98 8.35 1.25
CA LEU A 187 8.51 8.02 2.56
C LEU A 187 10.00 7.71 2.46
N ASN A 188 10.78 8.21 3.41
CA ASN A 188 12.18 7.81 3.57
C ASN A 188 12.29 6.50 4.38
N ALA A 189 13.52 6.04 4.66
CA ALA A 189 13.75 4.82 5.43
C ALA A 189 13.02 4.77 6.79
N ALA A 190 12.93 5.90 7.50
CA ALA A 190 12.19 5.98 8.77
C ALA A 190 10.68 5.93 8.55
N GLY A 191 10.16 6.58 7.50
CA GLY A 191 8.75 6.50 7.13
C GLY A 191 8.32 5.09 6.74
N HIS A 192 9.11 4.40 5.92
CA HIS A 192 8.89 3.00 5.57
C HIS A 192 8.95 2.08 6.79
N GLN A 193 9.84 2.35 7.74
CA GLN A 193 9.87 1.62 9.01
C GLN A 193 8.56 1.79 9.80
N ARG A 194 7.98 3.00 9.86
CA ARG A 194 6.68 3.23 10.51
C ARG A 194 5.55 2.45 9.84
N VAL A 195 5.50 2.41 8.51
CA VAL A 195 4.50 1.62 7.78
C VAL A 195 4.68 0.14 8.09
N TYR A 196 5.91 -0.37 8.04
CA TYR A 196 6.21 -1.76 8.37
C TYR A 196 5.75 -2.15 9.79
N GLU A 197 6.03 -1.32 10.79
CA GLU A 197 5.60 -1.53 12.19
C GLU A 197 4.09 -1.67 12.32
N ARG A 198 3.32 -0.88 11.57
CA ARG A 198 1.86 -0.99 11.55
C ARG A 198 1.40 -2.26 10.82
N VAL A 199 1.99 -2.56 9.67
CA VAL A 199 1.61 -3.70 8.83
C VAL A 199 1.86 -5.02 9.55
N ILE A 200 3.01 -5.19 10.22
CA ILE A 200 3.34 -6.44 10.91
C ILE A 200 2.48 -6.69 12.16
N GLN A 201 1.88 -5.65 12.72
CA GLN A 201 0.95 -5.74 13.86
C GLN A 201 -0.52 -5.79 13.43
N TRP A 202 -0.81 -5.71 12.13
CA TRP A 202 -2.17 -5.60 11.63
C TRP A 202 -2.95 -6.92 11.79
N PRO A 203 -4.03 -6.97 12.61
CA PRO A 203 -4.70 -8.24 12.91
C PRO A 203 -5.27 -8.95 11.68
N ALA A 204 -5.74 -8.21 10.67
CA ALA A 204 -6.26 -8.84 9.45
C ALA A 204 -5.16 -9.54 8.65
N LEU A 205 -3.96 -8.94 8.59
CA LEU A 205 -2.81 -9.56 7.94
C LEU A 205 -2.30 -10.77 8.74
N LEU A 206 -2.24 -10.66 10.08
CA LEU A 206 -1.84 -11.77 10.94
C LEU A 206 -2.80 -12.96 10.85
N ARG A 207 -4.12 -12.72 10.80
CA ARG A 207 -5.14 -13.75 10.50
C ARG A 207 -4.89 -14.42 9.18
N TRP A 208 -4.74 -13.60 8.14
CA TRP A 208 -4.50 -14.10 6.80
C TRP A 208 -3.20 -14.92 6.72
N ALA A 209 -2.16 -14.50 7.44
CA ALA A 209 -0.86 -15.16 7.46
C ALA A 209 -0.80 -16.39 8.38
N GLU A 210 -1.85 -16.67 9.16
CA GLU A 210 -1.88 -17.71 10.20
C GLU A 210 -0.81 -17.49 11.31
N LEU A 211 -0.55 -16.22 11.66
CA LEU A 211 0.49 -15.83 12.62
C LEU A 211 -0.06 -15.28 13.96
N GLU A 212 -1.38 -15.34 14.20
CA GLU A 212 -2.00 -14.78 15.42
C GLU A 212 -1.49 -15.43 16.72
N THR A 213 -1.11 -16.71 16.69
CA THR A 213 -0.62 -17.45 17.86
C THR A 213 0.86 -17.18 18.20
N ALA A 214 1.61 -16.49 17.34
CA ALA A 214 3.02 -16.17 17.60
C ALA A 214 3.24 -14.98 18.56
N LEU A 215 2.18 -14.24 18.91
CA LEU A 215 2.25 -13.13 19.87
C LEU A 215 2.01 -13.55 21.33
N VAL A 216 1.57 -14.79 21.59
CA VAL A 216 1.23 -15.29 22.94
C VAL A 216 2.36 -16.10 23.59
N SER A 217 3.41 -16.45 22.85
CA SER A 217 4.58 -17.13 23.41
C SER A 217 5.83 -16.25 23.38
N THR A 218 5.86 -15.24 24.25
CA THR A 218 7.12 -14.85 24.89
C THR A 218 7.18 -15.63 26.21
N PRO A 219 7.85 -16.79 26.29
CA PRO A 219 8.22 -17.32 27.60
C PRO A 219 9.28 -16.37 28.15
N GLY A 220 8.94 -15.66 29.22
CA GLY A 220 9.93 -14.90 29.95
C GLY A 220 11.10 -15.80 30.34
N ARG A 221 12.30 -15.43 29.92
CA ARG A 221 13.58 -15.72 30.57
C ARG A 221 14.56 -14.59 30.26
#